data_AF-A0AAE0I967-F1
#
_entry.id   AF-A0AAE0I967-F1
#
_cell.length_a   1.000
_cell.length_b   1.000
_cell.length_c   1.000
_cell.angle_alpha   90.00
_cell.angle_beta   90.00
_cell.angle_gamma   90.00
#
_symmetry.space_group_name_H-M   'P 1'
#
loop_
_entity.id
_entity.type
_entity.pdbx_description
1 polymer ?
#
loop_
_entity_poly.entity_id
_entity_poly.type
_entity_poly.pdbx_seq_one_letter_code
_entity_poly.pdbx_strand_id
1 'polypeptide(L)'
;MASFTGTSTLDVLWNDVSSSPNKYLTLLALSALVFFVRWAATPNVDSREPPLIKPAIPGVGHIINLLMRQVDFYPYVFHVLTSKAYSREKKHLAMTIPLADKKMYLLKSPRLIQAAMRSKSLSFEPFLLEYSQNLLGMTDDEFAPVPKSVPDLIQAVHSSMASKHLHAMNATALNYIADEINAIGSFSLPSLDVNNAWIWIRTLITKATTNAMFGHRNPFHFNPSLVDDLWAFDNGTFFLGTNLFPRIFRPRSVAARARLQAALQKYYAARLDEGPDVSQIMRARAAVLRAHGVPNSSVGRFEIPMVQVGIVNTMPIMFWFFARVVSRPEVLARARTELLPLVEESLAPAPDSSNSMRQATVNISVLGDRAPFLVSCFRETNRLYNHAVIVRRVMADTQLSDDDENSTTYLLKKGTDVHMPANVVHRLPEAWGPDADEFQPERFLGGGATGTEADRMRKAATIPFGGGLHLCPGRNFAFAENMGLMAALVVGYDVRGLGDGPGLAPVPRAATVGLGHAIATPMGGGVGLRVSITRRQGWEDVEWRFTSS
;
A
#
# COMPACT_ATOMS: atom_id res chain seq x y z
N MET A 1 66.36 36.73 -28.28
CA MET A 1 65.92 35.50 -27.60
C MET A 1 65.72 35.83 -26.12
N ALA A 2 64.48 35.99 -25.67
CA ALA A 2 64.17 36.14 -24.25
C ALA A 2 63.75 34.76 -23.72
N SER A 3 64.53 34.18 -22.80
CA SER A 3 64.24 32.90 -22.17
C SER A 3 63.17 33.09 -21.10
N PHE A 4 61.96 32.58 -21.34
CA PHE A 4 60.97 32.40 -20.29
C PHE A 4 61.39 31.22 -19.40
N THR A 5 62.00 31.49 -18.25
CA THR A 5 62.17 30.50 -17.18
C THR A 5 60.84 30.38 -16.45
N GLY A 6 59.93 29.58 -16.99
CA GLY A 6 58.71 29.20 -16.28
C GLY A 6 59.09 28.40 -15.05
N THR A 7 58.87 28.96 -13.86
CA THR A 7 58.94 28.22 -12.60
C THR A 7 58.03 27.01 -12.70
N SER A 8 58.56 25.82 -12.42
CA SER A 8 57.74 24.62 -12.50
C SER A 8 56.63 24.69 -11.45
N THR A 9 55.45 24.15 -11.77
CA THR A 9 54.34 24.07 -10.81
C THR A 9 54.74 23.37 -9.52
N LEU A 10 55.73 22.48 -9.57
CA LEU A 10 56.32 21.80 -8.43
C LEU A 10 57.16 22.73 -7.56
N ASP A 11 57.93 23.65 -8.14
CA ASP A 11 58.73 24.63 -7.39
C ASP A 11 57.85 25.64 -6.65
N VAL A 12 56.74 26.04 -7.27
CA VAL A 12 55.74 26.91 -6.64
C VAL A 12 55.06 26.20 -5.47
N LEU A 13 54.67 24.93 -5.66
CA LEU A 13 54.05 24.13 -4.60
C LEU A 13 55.04 23.86 -3.45
N TRP A 14 56.30 23.56 -3.77
CA TRP A 14 57.35 23.31 -2.78
C TRP A 14 57.64 24.54 -1.93
N ASN A 15 57.74 25.72 -2.54
CA ASN A 15 57.92 26.98 -1.82
C ASN A 15 56.70 27.33 -0.95
N ASP A 16 55.48 27.06 -1.42
CA ASP A 16 54.26 27.30 -0.63
C ASP A 16 54.15 26.35 0.57
N VAL A 17 54.45 25.06 0.38
CA VAL A 17 54.52 24.07 1.48
C VAL A 17 55.61 24.44 2.49
N SER A 18 56.78 24.88 2.02
CA SER A 18 57.91 25.26 2.87
C SER A 18 57.65 26.54 3.66
N SER A 19 56.89 27.49 3.11
CA SER A 19 56.55 28.75 3.78
C SER A 19 55.37 28.64 4.76
N SER A 20 54.50 27.64 4.58
CA SER A 20 53.31 27.42 5.41
C SER A 20 53.13 25.96 5.87
N PRO A 21 54.13 25.32 6.51
CA PRO A 21 54.09 23.89 6.83
C PRO A 21 52.91 23.51 7.74
N ASN A 22 52.52 24.39 8.66
CA ASN A 22 51.38 24.18 9.55
C ASN A 22 50.05 24.09 8.80
N LYS A 23 49.87 24.80 7.68
CA LYS A 23 48.63 24.71 6.87
C LYS A 23 48.51 23.34 6.21
N TYR A 24 49.59 22.84 5.63
CA TYR A 24 49.63 21.54 4.98
C TYR A 24 49.55 20.38 5.98
N LEU A 25 50.20 20.50 7.15
CA LEU A 25 50.02 19.55 8.26
C LEU A 25 48.57 19.53 8.76
N THR A 26 47.93 20.69 8.89
CA THR A 26 46.51 20.78 9.28
C THR A 26 45.60 20.15 8.22
N LEU A 27 45.85 20.42 6.93
CA LEU A 27 45.11 19.80 5.83
C LEU A 27 45.29 18.28 5.79
N LEU A 28 46.50 17.78 6.03
CA LEU A 28 46.80 16.35 6.07
C LEU A 28 46.16 15.69 7.29
N ALA A 29 46.21 16.32 8.47
CA ALA A 29 45.54 15.85 9.68
C ALA A 29 44.02 15.84 9.53
N LEU A 30 43.42 16.89 8.95
CA LEU A 30 41.98 16.93 8.63
C LEU A 30 41.60 15.87 7.60
N SER A 31 42.41 15.66 6.57
CA SER A 31 42.17 14.63 5.56
C SER A 31 42.28 13.22 6.14
N ALA A 32 43.27 12.97 7.00
CA ALA A 32 43.43 11.71 7.72
C ALA A 32 42.29 11.47 8.72
N LEU A 33 41.85 12.50 9.44
CA LEU A 33 40.69 12.44 10.32
C LEU A 33 39.41 12.13 9.54
N VAL A 34 39.17 12.82 8.42
CA VAL A 34 38.05 12.54 7.53
C VAL A 34 38.13 11.10 7.03
N PHE A 35 39.28 10.64 6.55
CA PHE A 35 39.49 9.26 6.11
C PHE A 35 39.19 8.25 7.23
N PHE A 36 39.71 8.47 8.44
CA PHE A 36 39.51 7.59 9.58
C PHE A 36 38.06 7.57 10.04
N VAL A 37 37.40 8.73 10.12
CA VAL A 37 35.95 8.83 10.39
C VAL A 37 35.16 8.10 9.32
N ARG A 38 35.51 8.27 8.03
CA ARG A 38 34.86 7.54 6.93
C ARG A 38 35.05 6.03 7.06
N TRP A 39 36.26 5.59 7.38
CA TRP A 39 36.62 4.18 7.52
C TRP A 39 35.92 3.53 8.72
N ALA A 40 36.03 4.14 9.90
CA ALA A 40 35.42 3.64 11.13
C ALA A 40 33.89 3.66 11.08
N ALA A 41 33.30 4.63 10.38
CA ALA A 41 31.85 4.82 10.31
C ALA A 41 31.19 4.17 9.08
N THR A 42 31.96 3.48 8.22
CA THR A 42 31.42 2.63 7.14
C THR A 42 31.44 1.17 7.62
N PRO A 43 30.28 0.50 7.75
CA PRO A 43 30.25 -0.86 8.26
C PRO A 43 31.02 -1.80 7.34
N ASN A 44 31.87 -2.65 7.93
CA ASN A 44 32.48 -3.76 7.21
C ASN A 44 31.39 -4.82 6.95
N VAL A 45 31.25 -5.22 5.69
CA VAL A 45 30.20 -6.13 5.22
C VAL A 45 30.90 -7.39 4.70
N ASP A 46 30.41 -8.58 5.08
CA ASP A 46 30.95 -9.85 4.57
C ASP A 46 30.83 -9.85 3.04
N SER A 47 31.88 -10.26 2.34
CA SER A 47 31.98 -10.17 0.88
C SER A 47 30.92 -10.98 0.13
N ARG A 48 30.25 -11.92 0.82
CA ARG A 48 29.14 -12.72 0.30
C ARG A 48 27.78 -12.04 0.48
N GLU A 49 27.67 -11.01 1.31
CA GLU A 49 26.44 -10.25 1.44
C GLU A 49 26.15 -9.42 0.18
N PRO A 50 24.91 -8.91 0.01
CA PRO A 50 24.62 -7.94 -1.03
C PRO A 50 25.57 -6.73 -1.00
N PRO A 51 26.00 -6.21 -2.16
CA PRO A 51 26.96 -5.10 -2.22
C PRO A 51 26.53 -3.88 -1.42
N LEU A 52 27.48 -3.30 -0.67
CA LEU A 52 27.26 -2.10 0.15
C LEU A 52 27.13 -0.84 -0.72
N ILE A 53 26.06 -0.08 -0.49
CA ILE A 53 25.90 1.27 -1.05
C ILE A 53 26.43 2.29 -0.06
N LYS A 54 27.62 2.83 -0.40
CA LYS A 54 28.31 3.81 0.45
C LYS A 54 27.44 5.06 0.65
N PRO A 55 27.25 5.53 1.90
CA PRO A 55 26.49 6.74 2.18
C PRO A 55 27.32 7.99 1.87
N ALA A 56 26.65 9.11 1.63
CA ALA A 56 27.31 10.41 1.50
C ALA A 56 27.91 10.87 2.83
N ILE A 57 27.23 10.58 3.94
CA ILE A 57 27.62 10.91 5.31
C ILE A 57 27.88 9.60 6.07
N PRO A 58 29.14 9.22 6.31
CA PRO A 58 29.47 8.05 7.11
C PRO A 58 28.93 8.14 8.54
N GLY A 59 28.59 7.00 9.15
CA GLY A 59 28.00 6.94 10.50
C GLY A 59 26.51 7.29 10.57
N VAL A 60 26.02 8.17 9.70
CA VAL A 60 24.57 8.45 9.55
C VAL A 60 23.91 7.46 8.59
N GLY A 61 24.66 6.99 7.58
CA GLY A 61 24.11 6.11 6.56
C GLY A 61 23.13 6.85 5.63
N HIS A 62 22.06 6.18 5.22
CA HIS A 62 21.04 6.73 4.31
C HIS A 62 19.75 7.16 5.02
N ILE A 63 19.74 7.20 6.36
CA ILE A 63 18.50 7.46 7.12
C ILE A 63 17.88 8.83 6.83
N ILE A 64 18.69 9.87 6.61
CA ILE A 64 18.20 11.20 6.22
C ILE A 64 17.48 11.13 4.87
N ASN A 65 18.09 10.47 3.87
CA ASN A 65 17.48 10.31 2.55
C ASN A 65 16.20 9.47 2.62
N LEU A 66 16.17 8.41 3.44
CA LEU A 66 14.99 7.60 3.68
C LEU A 66 13.85 8.44 4.28
N LEU A 67 14.13 9.25 5.29
CA LEU A 67 13.13 10.12 5.93
C LEU A 67 12.70 11.29 5.03
N MET A 68 13.57 11.84 4.21
CA MET A 68 13.21 12.95 3.32
C MET A 68 12.44 12.48 2.07
N ARG A 69 12.82 11.33 1.51
CA ARG A 69 12.23 10.80 0.26
C ARG A 69 11.11 9.80 0.51
N GLN A 70 10.95 9.33 1.74
CA GLN A 70 9.95 8.33 2.09
C GLN A 70 10.08 7.09 1.18
N VAL A 71 8.99 6.57 0.62
CA VAL A 71 9.03 5.40 -0.27
C VAL A 71 9.70 5.69 -1.63
N ASP A 72 9.85 6.96 -2.02
CA ASP A 72 10.65 7.32 -3.21
C ASP A 72 12.16 7.13 -2.99
N PHE A 73 12.58 6.84 -1.75
CA PHE A 73 13.96 6.46 -1.44
C PHE A 73 14.40 5.21 -2.23
N TYR A 74 13.56 4.20 -2.34
CA TYR A 74 13.92 2.93 -2.98
C TYR A 74 14.26 3.09 -4.47
N PRO A 75 13.38 3.66 -5.32
CA PRO A 75 13.75 3.94 -6.71
C PRO A 75 14.95 4.91 -6.80
N TYR A 76 15.06 5.90 -5.91
CA TYR A 76 16.24 6.78 -5.86
C TYR A 76 17.55 6.00 -5.69
N VAL A 77 17.61 5.02 -4.78
CA VAL A 77 18.78 4.15 -4.61
C VAL A 77 19.09 3.42 -5.91
N PHE A 78 18.07 2.83 -6.55
CA PHE A 78 18.23 2.03 -7.75
C PHE A 78 18.57 2.80 -9.03
N HIS A 79 18.16 4.06 -9.15
CA HIS A 79 18.38 4.86 -10.36
C HIS A 79 19.58 5.81 -10.23
N VAL A 80 19.80 6.39 -9.06
CA VAL A 80 20.77 7.47 -8.87
C VAL A 80 22.05 6.98 -8.19
N LEU A 81 21.94 6.16 -7.15
CA LEU A 81 23.12 5.75 -6.38
C LEU A 81 23.91 4.65 -7.08
N THR A 82 23.23 3.71 -7.73
CA THR A 82 23.86 2.63 -8.50
C THR A 82 24.52 3.14 -9.78
N SER A 83 23.90 4.10 -10.49
CA SER A 83 24.43 4.67 -11.74
C SER A 83 25.69 5.52 -11.52
N LYS A 84 25.85 6.12 -10.33
CA LYS A 84 27.02 6.93 -9.96
C LYS A 84 28.16 6.11 -9.37
N ALA A 85 27.88 4.98 -8.72
CA ALA A 85 28.86 4.25 -7.91
C ALA A 85 29.44 3.00 -8.57
N TYR A 86 28.79 2.42 -9.60
CA TYR A 86 29.19 1.12 -10.14
C TYR A 86 29.07 1.06 -11.68
N SER A 87 30.03 0.38 -12.32
CA SER A 87 30.09 0.12 -13.77
C SER A 87 28.75 -0.44 -14.29
N ARG A 88 28.34 0.01 -15.49
CA ARG A 88 27.16 -0.48 -16.24
C ARG A 88 27.12 -2.01 -16.43
N GLU A 89 28.21 -2.71 -16.14
CA GLU A 89 28.38 -4.15 -16.41
C GLU A 89 27.80 -5.09 -15.34
N LYS A 90 27.58 -4.67 -14.09
CA LYS A 90 27.01 -5.54 -13.04
C LYS A 90 25.57 -5.15 -12.69
N LYS A 91 24.61 -5.95 -13.17
CA LYS A 91 23.20 -5.89 -12.72
C LYS A 91 23.13 -6.35 -11.26
N HIS A 92 23.20 -5.41 -10.31
CA HIS A 92 23.02 -5.74 -8.89
C HIS A 92 21.55 -6.11 -8.60
N LEU A 93 21.33 -7.36 -8.21
CA LEU A 93 20.00 -7.93 -7.92
C LEU A 93 19.53 -7.63 -6.49
N ALA A 94 20.48 -7.37 -5.59
CA ALA A 94 20.27 -6.94 -4.21
C ALA A 94 21.35 -5.96 -3.75
N MET A 95 21.10 -5.21 -2.68
CA MET A 95 22.03 -4.23 -2.10
C MET A 95 21.96 -4.18 -0.57
N THR A 96 23.05 -3.76 0.07
CA THR A 96 23.12 -3.46 1.51
C THR A 96 23.09 -1.95 1.71
N ILE A 97 22.12 -1.47 2.49
CA ILE A 97 21.90 -0.05 2.79
C ILE A 97 22.19 0.21 4.28
N PRO A 98 23.25 0.96 4.61
CA PRO A 98 23.52 1.36 6.00
C PRO A 98 22.55 2.45 6.46
N LEU A 99 22.03 2.31 7.67
CA LEU A 99 21.10 3.21 8.36
C LEU A 99 21.60 3.42 9.79
N ALA A 100 22.43 4.45 9.99
CA ALA A 100 23.16 4.67 11.24
C ALA A 100 23.96 3.42 11.70
N ASP A 101 23.67 2.89 12.87
CA ASP A 101 24.25 1.69 13.49
C ASP A 101 23.70 0.37 12.92
N LYS A 102 22.65 0.44 12.09
CA LYS A 102 22.00 -0.71 11.48
C LYS A 102 22.24 -0.77 9.97
N LYS A 103 21.85 -1.88 9.36
CA LYS A 103 21.76 -2.04 7.91
C LYS A 103 20.45 -2.72 7.53
N MET A 104 20.06 -2.58 6.28
CA MET A 104 18.98 -3.35 5.66
C MET A 104 19.44 -3.88 4.29
N TYR A 105 18.87 -5.00 3.87
CA TYR A 105 19.01 -5.51 2.51
C TYR A 105 17.85 -5.02 1.65
N LEU A 106 18.14 -4.66 0.41
CA LEU A 106 17.16 -4.22 -0.57
C LEU A 106 17.19 -5.15 -1.77
N LEU A 107 16.05 -5.79 -2.09
CA LEU A 107 15.93 -6.69 -3.24
C LEU A 107 15.32 -5.98 -4.46
N LYS A 108 15.92 -6.18 -5.64
CA LYS A 108 15.42 -5.70 -6.94
C LYS A 108 14.90 -6.80 -7.83
N SER A 109 15.54 -7.98 -7.77
CA SER A 109 15.17 -9.10 -8.64
C SER A 109 13.80 -9.64 -8.23
N PRO A 110 12.82 -9.70 -9.14
CA PRO A 110 11.55 -10.37 -8.88
C PRO A 110 11.73 -11.81 -8.39
N ARG A 111 12.72 -12.53 -8.92
CA ARG A 111 13.03 -13.91 -8.55
C ARG A 111 13.59 -14.00 -7.12
N LEU A 112 14.56 -13.17 -6.75
CA LEU A 112 15.03 -13.08 -5.35
C LEU A 112 13.91 -12.71 -4.37
N ILE A 113 13.01 -11.80 -4.77
CA ILE A 113 11.84 -11.45 -3.95
C ILE A 113 10.96 -12.68 -3.74
N GLN A 114 10.66 -13.44 -4.80
CA GLN A 114 9.87 -14.67 -4.68
C GLN A 114 10.59 -15.74 -3.85
N ALA A 115 11.92 -15.85 -3.93
CA ALA A 115 12.71 -16.73 -3.08
C ALA A 115 12.64 -16.28 -1.61
N ALA A 116 12.74 -14.98 -1.35
CA ALA A 116 12.65 -14.42 -0.01
C ALA A 116 11.28 -14.64 0.62
N MET A 117 10.20 -14.47 -0.15
CA MET A 117 8.83 -14.72 0.31
C MET A 117 8.55 -16.20 0.65
N ARG A 118 9.29 -17.13 0.03
CA ARG A 118 9.19 -18.58 0.27
C ARG A 118 10.14 -19.08 1.37
N SER A 119 11.10 -18.26 1.78
CA SER A 119 12.11 -18.65 2.77
C SER A 119 11.51 -18.79 4.17
N LYS A 120 11.80 -19.90 4.84
CA LYS A 120 11.46 -20.12 6.26
C LYS A 120 12.36 -19.33 7.22
N SER A 121 13.52 -18.86 6.75
CA SER A 121 14.48 -18.08 7.55
C SER A 121 14.16 -16.59 7.56
N LEU A 122 13.10 -16.15 6.86
CA LEU A 122 12.68 -14.76 6.75
C LEU A 122 11.25 -14.62 7.31
N SER A 123 11.10 -13.89 8.42
CA SER A 123 9.80 -13.75 9.10
C SER A 123 9.33 -12.30 9.18
N PHE A 124 8.02 -12.07 9.10
CA PHE A 124 7.41 -10.77 9.40
C PHE A 124 7.06 -10.60 10.90
N GLU A 125 6.98 -11.69 11.66
CA GLU A 125 6.46 -11.69 13.04
C GLU A 125 7.20 -10.77 14.01
N PRO A 126 8.56 -10.68 14.02
CA PRO A 126 9.24 -9.76 14.93
C PRO A 126 8.84 -8.31 14.69
N PHE A 127 8.73 -7.92 13.41
CA PHE A 127 8.27 -6.59 13.05
C PHE A 127 6.82 -6.38 13.46
N LEU A 128 5.93 -7.37 13.22
CA LEU A 128 4.53 -7.31 13.61
C LEU A 128 4.38 -7.01 15.11
N LEU A 129 5.13 -7.70 15.98
CA LEU A 129 5.05 -7.52 17.43
C LEU A 129 5.56 -6.15 17.89
N GLU A 130 6.82 -5.83 17.54
CA GLU A 130 7.48 -4.57 17.93
C GLU A 130 6.70 -3.35 17.43
N TYR A 131 6.23 -3.41 16.18
CA TYR A 131 5.52 -2.30 15.56
C TYR A 131 4.10 -2.13 16.13
N SER A 132 3.37 -3.23 16.36
CA SER A 132 1.98 -3.16 16.81
C SER A 132 1.85 -2.60 18.22
N GLN A 133 2.74 -2.99 19.14
CA GLN A 133 2.72 -2.48 20.51
C GLN A 133 2.86 -0.96 20.54
N ASN A 134 3.86 -0.44 19.82
CA ASN A 134 4.14 0.99 19.71
C ASN A 134 3.02 1.74 18.98
N LEU A 135 2.54 1.19 17.86
CA LEU A 135 1.46 1.76 17.06
C LEU A 135 0.22 2.02 17.91
N LEU A 136 -0.16 1.03 18.73
CA LEU A 136 -1.31 1.08 19.63
C LEU A 136 -1.04 1.85 20.93
N GLY A 137 0.22 2.13 21.25
CA GLY A 137 0.62 2.82 22.47
C GLY A 137 0.26 2.03 23.72
N MET A 138 0.48 0.72 23.67
CA MET A 138 0.20 -0.19 24.78
C MET A 138 1.42 -0.32 25.68
N THR A 139 1.17 -0.43 26.99
CA THR A 139 2.23 -0.79 27.94
C THR A 139 2.60 -2.27 27.77
N ASP A 140 3.72 -2.67 28.36
CA ASP A 140 4.14 -4.08 28.35
C ASP A 140 3.08 -5.00 28.98
N ASP A 141 2.46 -4.57 30.09
CA ASP A 141 1.39 -5.33 30.76
C ASP A 141 0.14 -5.49 29.88
N GLU A 142 -0.25 -4.43 29.16
CA GLU A 142 -1.38 -4.47 28.24
C GLU A 142 -1.11 -5.38 27.03
N PHE A 143 0.14 -5.45 26.58
CA PHE A 143 0.54 -6.19 25.38
C PHE A 143 1.01 -7.61 25.67
N ALA A 144 1.32 -7.95 26.93
CA ALA A 144 1.85 -9.26 27.34
C ALA A 144 1.05 -10.48 26.82
N PRO A 145 -0.29 -10.44 26.68
CA PRO A 145 -1.05 -11.53 26.08
C PRO A 145 -0.79 -11.74 24.57
N VAL A 146 -0.46 -10.68 23.84
CA VAL A 146 -0.49 -10.67 22.37
C VAL A 146 0.50 -11.64 21.74
N PRO A 147 1.79 -11.72 22.13
CA PRO A 147 2.74 -12.60 21.47
C PRO A 147 2.30 -14.06 21.40
N LYS A 148 1.65 -14.57 22.46
CA LYS A 148 1.15 -15.96 22.51
C LYS A 148 -0.09 -16.18 21.63
N SER A 149 -0.86 -15.13 21.37
CA SER A 149 -2.06 -15.17 20.54
C SER A 149 -1.81 -15.04 19.04
N VAL A 150 -0.61 -14.62 18.61
CA VAL A 150 -0.33 -14.33 17.19
C VAL A 150 -0.67 -15.48 16.24
N PRO A 151 -0.28 -16.74 16.50
CA PRO A 151 -0.64 -17.86 15.63
C PRO A 151 -2.16 -18.02 15.49
N ASP A 152 -2.90 -17.94 16.60
CA ASP A 152 -4.35 -18.07 16.64
C ASP A 152 -5.05 -16.89 15.96
N LEU A 153 -4.51 -15.66 16.10
CA LEU A 153 -5.01 -14.48 15.41
C LEU A 153 -4.82 -14.58 13.90
N ILE A 154 -3.65 -15.05 13.44
CA ILE A 154 -3.40 -15.30 12.01
C ILE A 154 -4.38 -16.35 11.49
N GLN A 155 -4.55 -17.46 12.21
CA GLN A 155 -5.48 -18.53 11.84
C GLN A 155 -6.93 -18.06 11.81
N ALA A 156 -7.36 -17.25 12.79
CA ALA A 156 -8.69 -16.67 12.85
C ALA A 156 -8.96 -15.75 11.65
N VAL A 157 -7.99 -14.92 11.27
CA VAL A 157 -8.09 -14.04 10.09
C VAL A 157 -8.18 -14.87 8.81
N HIS A 158 -7.31 -15.85 8.60
CA HIS A 158 -7.34 -16.71 7.42
C HIS A 158 -8.65 -17.49 7.29
N SER A 159 -9.12 -18.11 8.37
CA SER A 159 -10.34 -18.91 8.36
C SER A 159 -11.59 -18.05 8.11
N SER A 160 -11.58 -16.81 8.60
CA SER A 160 -12.68 -15.86 8.40
C SER A 160 -12.72 -15.25 7.00
N MET A 161 -11.63 -15.38 6.22
CA MET A 161 -11.54 -14.94 4.82
C MET A 161 -11.77 -16.11 3.84
N ALA A 162 -12.27 -17.25 4.32
CA ALA A 162 -12.75 -18.34 3.49
C ALA A 162 -14.11 -18.02 2.85
N SER A 163 -14.42 -18.70 1.74
CA SER A 163 -15.55 -18.44 0.83
C SER A 163 -16.85 -18.01 1.53
N LYS A 164 -17.48 -18.86 2.37
CA LYS A 164 -18.76 -18.52 3.04
C LYS A 164 -18.75 -17.17 3.77
N HIS A 165 -17.71 -16.93 4.58
CA HIS A 165 -17.61 -15.72 5.40
C HIS A 165 -17.26 -14.49 4.55
N LEU A 166 -16.38 -14.69 3.57
CA LEU A 166 -16.02 -13.68 2.60
C LEU A 166 -17.21 -13.24 1.74
N HIS A 167 -18.02 -14.17 1.23
CA HIS A 167 -19.20 -13.86 0.43
C HIS A 167 -20.23 -13.04 1.21
N ALA A 168 -20.45 -13.39 2.48
CA ALA A 168 -21.31 -12.59 3.35
C ALA A 168 -20.77 -11.16 3.53
N MET A 169 -19.47 -11.00 3.83
CA MET A 169 -18.85 -9.68 3.95
C MET A 169 -18.93 -8.87 2.65
N ASN A 170 -18.65 -9.50 1.49
CA ASN A 170 -18.78 -8.89 0.17
C ASN A 170 -20.19 -8.35 -0.04
N ALA A 171 -21.22 -9.18 0.20
CA ALA A 171 -22.61 -8.80 0.01
C ALA A 171 -23.01 -7.66 0.95
N THR A 172 -22.59 -7.67 2.21
CA THR A 172 -22.90 -6.59 3.17
C THR A 172 -22.25 -5.27 2.75
N ALA A 173 -20.97 -5.27 2.38
CA ALA A 173 -20.28 -4.05 1.96
C ALA A 173 -20.87 -3.47 0.67
N LEU A 174 -21.13 -4.32 -0.31
CA LEU A 174 -21.58 -3.88 -1.63
C LEU A 174 -23.04 -3.47 -1.66
N ASN A 175 -23.92 -4.09 -0.86
CA ASN A 175 -25.29 -3.59 -0.75
C ASN A 175 -25.35 -2.28 0.05
N TYR A 176 -24.45 -2.05 1.02
CA TYR A 176 -24.28 -0.69 1.59
C TYR A 176 -23.91 0.32 0.49
N ILE A 177 -22.96 -0.03 -0.38
CA ILE A 177 -22.58 0.82 -1.52
C ILE A 177 -23.77 1.02 -2.46
N ALA A 178 -24.52 -0.04 -2.76
CA ALA A 178 -25.70 0.01 -3.63
C ALA A 178 -26.74 0.99 -3.10
N ASP A 179 -27.04 0.95 -1.80
CA ASP A 179 -28.02 1.85 -1.17
C ASP A 179 -27.62 3.33 -1.32
N GLU A 180 -26.34 3.65 -1.12
CA GLU A 180 -25.81 5.00 -1.27
C GLU A 180 -25.86 5.50 -2.73
N ILE A 181 -25.50 4.65 -3.71
CA ILE A 181 -25.56 5.05 -5.14
C ILE A 181 -26.98 5.01 -5.70
N ASN A 182 -27.88 4.21 -5.12
CA ASN A 182 -29.28 4.12 -5.55
C ASN A 182 -30.04 5.42 -5.30
N ALA A 183 -29.65 6.17 -4.26
CA ALA A 183 -30.20 7.49 -3.97
C ALA A 183 -29.98 8.50 -5.11
N ILE A 184 -28.93 8.33 -5.93
CA ILE A 184 -28.63 9.20 -7.07
C ILE A 184 -29.66 8.97 -8.17
N GLY A 185 -30.27 10.04 -8.68
CA GLY A 185 -31.39 10.03 -9.62
C GLY A 185 -32.76 9.99 -8.95
N SER A 186 -32.83 9.93 -7.62
CA SER A 186 -34.10 10.07 -6.89
C SER A 186 -34.64 11.50 -6.96
N PHE A 187 -35.92 11.68 -6.62
CA PHE A 187 -36.52 13.01 -6.49
C PHE A 187 -35.73 13.93 -5.54
N SER A 188 -35.20 13.37 -4.45
CA SER A 188 -34.39 14.11 -3.47
C SER A 188 -32.94 14.37 -3.89
N LEU A 189 -32.41 13.60 -4.86
CA LEU A 189 -31.02 13.73 -5.33
C LEU A 189 -30.94 13.43 -6.84
N PRO A 190 -31.38 14.34 -7.72
CA PRO A 190 -31.40 14.10 -9.18
C PRO A 190 -30.01 13.88 -9.78
N SER A 191 -29.00 14.57 -9.25
CA SER A 191 -27.58 14.41 -9.55
C SER A 191 -26.77 14.46 -8.26
N LEU A 192 -25.62 13.78 -8.25
CA LEU A 192 -24.66 13.87 -7.16
C LEU A 192 -23.45 14.71 -7.62
N ASP A 193 -23.40 15.95 -7.13
CA ASP A 193 -22.27 16.86 -7.37
C ASP A 193 -21.28 16.79 -6.20
N VAL A 194 -20.10 16.25 -6.48
CA VAL A 194 -19.05 16.02 -5.50
C VAL A 194 -17.92 17.02 -5.71
N ASN A 195 -17.63 17.82 -4.68
CA ASN A 195 -16.54 18.80 -4.74
C ASN A 195 -15.13 18.17 -4.63
N ASN A 196 -15.03 16.95 -4.10
CA ASN A 196 -13.79 16.21 -3.95
C ASN A 196 -14.06 14.70 -4.03
N ALA A 197 -13.88 14.11 -5.21
CA ALA A 197 -14.13 12.70 -5.48
C ALA A 197 -13.30 11.76 -4.58
N TRP A 198 -12.08 12.16 -4.22
CA TRP A 198 -11.25 11.42 -3.27
C TRP A 198 -11.93 11.30 -1.90
N ILE A 199 -12.49 12.39 -1.36
CA ILE A 199 -13.18 12.39 -0.06
C ILE A 199 -14.51 11.64 -0.11
N TRP A 200 -15.24 11.71 -1.22
CA TRP A 200 -16.47 10.95 -1.41
C TRP A 200 -16.21 9.44 -1.43
N ILE A 201 -15.31 8.96 -2.31
CA ILE A 201 -14.92 7.53 -2.35
C ILE A 201 -14.38 7.09 -0.99
N ARG A 202 -13.59 7.96 -0.33
CA ARG A 202 -13.09 7.71 1.01
C ARG A 202 -14.18 7.45 2.02
N THR A 203 -15.21 8.29 2.03
CA THR A 203 -16.32 8.16 2.96
C THR A 203 -17.16 6.92 2.65
N LEU A 204 -17.50 6.72 1.37
CA LEU A 204 -18.31 5.59 0.90
C LEU A 204 -17.67 4.25 1.25
N ILE A 205 -16.40 4.05 0.86
CA ILE A 205 -15.68 2.80 1.14
C ILE A 205 -15.51 2.61 2.66
N THR A 206 -15.12 3.66 3.39
CA THR A 206 -14.94 3.53 4.85
C THR A 206 -16.24 3.06 5.53
N LYS A 207 -17.38 3.64 5.18
CA LYS A 207 -18.68 3.25 5.76
C LYS A 207 -19.10 1.85 5.33
N ALA A 208 -18.96 1.49 4.05
CA ALA A 208 -19.27 0.16 3.55
C ALA A 208 -18.44 -0.94 4.23
N THR A 209 -17.12 -0.76 4.28
CA THR A 209 -16.17 -1.70 4.89
C THR A 209 -16.44 -1.83 6.40
N THR A 210 -16.62 -0.72 7.12
CA THR A 210 -16.88 -0.76 8.56
C THR A 210 -18.25 -1.34 8.90
N ASN A 211 -19.27 -1.11 8.06
CA ASN A 211 -20.56 -1.78 8.19
C ASN A 211 -20.42 -3.29 7.99
N ALA A 212 -19.67 -3.74 6.98
CA ALA A 212 -19.41 -5.16 6.78
C ALA A 212 -18.60 -5.78 7.92
N MET A 213 -17.68 -5.03 8.55
CA MET A 213 -16.87 -5.53 9.65
C MET A 213 -17.65 -5.62 10.97
N PHE A 214 -18.38 -4.56 11.34
CA PHE A 214 -18.93 -4.35 12.69
C PHE A 214 -20.47 -4.36 12.76
N GLY A 215 -21.17 -4.53 11.64
CA GLY A 215 -22.62 -4.54 11.56
C GLY A 215 -23.26 -3.14 11.69
N HIS A 216 -24.59 -3.10 11.80
CA HIS A 216 -25.39 -1.86 11.85
C HIS A 216 -25.09 -0.98 13.07
N ARG A 217 -24.56 -1.56 14.16
CA ARG A 217 -24.16 -0.82 15.37
C ARG A 217 -22.71 -0.34 15.34
N ASN A 218 -22.10 -0.26 14.16
CA ASN A 218 -20.72 0.16 14.03
C ASN A 218 -20.50 1.62 14.47
N PRO A 219 -19.40 1.95 15.15
CA PRO A 219 -19.17 3.30 15.68
C PRO A 219 -18.94 4.35 14.58
N PHE A 220 -18.49 3.94 13.40
CA PHE A 220 -18.24 4.83 12.25
C PHE A 220 -19.53 5.38 11.63
N HIS A 221 -20.64 4.66 11.78
CA HIS A 221 -21.96 5.10 11.35
C HIS A 221 -22.47 6.28 12.19
N PHE A 222 -22.35 6.18 13.53
CA PHE A 222 -22.87 7.19 14.45
C PHE A 222 -21.94 8.37 14.69
N ASN A 223 -20.63 8.20 14.45
CA ASN A 223 -19.66 9.27 14.59
C ASN A 223 -18.81 9.42 13.32
N PRO A 224 -19.28 10.22 12.35
CA PRO A 224 -18.56 10.44 11.09
C PRO A 224 -17.14 10.99 11.26
N SER A 225 -16.83 11.68 12.37
CA SER A 225 -15.47 12.18 12.64
C SER A 225 -14.44 11.06 12.82
N LEU A 226 -14.88 9.83 13.13
CA LEU A 226 -13.98 8.68 13.21
C LEU A 226 -13.36 8.32 11.87
N VAL A 227 -14.00 8.68 10.75
CA VAL A 227 -13.39 8.54 9.42
C VAL A 227 -12.14 9.41 9.34
N ASP A 228 -12.24 10.69 9.72
CA ASP A 228 -11.08 11.59 9.72
C ASP A 228 -10.02 11.18 10.74
N ASP A 229 -10.42 10.66 11.91
CA ASP A 229 -9.50 10.11 12.89
C ASP A 229 -8.73 8.90 12.34
N LEU A 230 -9.38 8.01 11.58
CA LEU A 230 -8.70 6.88 10.93
C LEU A 230 -7.58 7.36 10.00
N TRP A 231 -7.85 8.38 9.18
CA TRP A 231 -6.85 8.96 8.27
C TRP A 231 -5.78 9.76 9.01
N ALA A 232 -6.12 10.44 10.11
CA ALA A 232 -5.15 11.12 10.95
C ALA A 232 -4.22 10.13 11.66
N PHE A 233 -4.75 9.00 12.13
CA PHE A 233 -3.99 7.89 12.68
C PHE A 233 -3.07 7.28 11.61
N ASP A 234 -3.62 6.96 10.44
CA ASP A 234 -2.90 6.36 9.33
C ASP A 234 -1.69 7.22 8.90
N ASN A 235 -1.88 8.53 8.75
CA ASN A 235 -0.80 9.50 8.43
C ASN A 235 0.36 9.54 9.45
N GLY A 236 0.14 9.05 10.67
CA GLY A 236 1.14 8.99 11.73
C GLY A 236 1.74 7.60 11.94
N THR A 237 1.32 6.59 11.19
CA THR A 237 1.59 5.16 11.46
C THR A 237 3.07 4.87 11.62
N PHE A 238 3.94 5.39 10.74
CA PHE A 238 5.39 5.20 10.87
C PHE A 238 5.93 5.74 12.20
N PHE A 239 5.65 7.00 12.53
CA PHE A 239 6.12 7.62 13.77
C PHE A 239 5.56 6.95 15.02
N LEU A 240 4.30 6.50 14.97
CA LEU A 240 3.64 5.77 16.05
C LEU A 240 4.29 4.39 16.23
N GLY A 241 4.39 3.58 15.17
CA GLY A 241 4.88 2.21 15.21
C GLY A 241 6.39 2.07 15.46
N THR A 242 7.19 3.05 15.06
CA THR A 242 8.63 3.08 15.40
C THR A 242 8.93 3.89 16.66
N ASN A 243 7.91 4.44 17.32
CA ASN A 243 8.03 5.32 18.49
C ASN A 243 9.00 6.50 18.29
N LEU A 244 9.05 7.09 17.09
CA LEU A 244 9.90 8.24 16.77
C LEU A 244 9.27 9.54 17.29
N PHE A 245 9.28 9.75 18.61
CA PHE A 245 8.74 10.93 19.29
C PHE A 245 7.35 11.37 18.77
N PRO A 246 6.35 10.47 18.72
CA PRO A 246 5.07 10.74 18.06
C PRO A 246 4.28 11.90 18.68
N ARG A 247 4.47 12.19 19.98
CA ARG A 247 3.82 13.34 20.64
C ARG A 247 4.31 14.69 20.12
N ILE A 248 5.56 14.75 19.63
CA ILE A 248 6.16 15.96 19.08
C ILE A 248 5.86 16.05 17.58
N PHE A 249 6.15 14.98 16.83
CA PHE A 249 6.06 15.02 15.37
C PHE A 249 4.67 14.69 14.81
N ARG A 250 3.80 14.01 15.57
CA ARG A 250 2.46 13.55 15.15
C ARG A 250 1.39 13.65 16.27
N PRO A 251 1.23 14.79 16.97
CA PRO A 251 0.27 14.93 18.07
C PRO A 251 -1.18 14.67 17.63
N ARG A 252 -1.55 15.06 16.40
CA ARG A 252 -2.89 14.79 15.83
C ARG A 252 -3.17 13.29 15.70
N SER A 253 -2.18 12.51 15.26
CA SER A 253 -2.30 11.04 15.12
C SER A 253 -2.39 10.35 16.47
N VAL A 254 -1.68 10.85 17.49
CA VAL A 254 -1.81 10.35 18.88
C VAL A 254 -3.21 10.60 19.41
N ALA A 255 -3.77 11.80 19.20
CA ALA A 255 -5.12 12.14 19.64
C ALA A 255 -6.18 11.32 18.89
N ALA A 256 -6.01 11.13 17.58
CA ALA A 256 -6.89 10.30 16.75
C ALA A 256 -6.89 8.83 17.21
N ARG A 257 -5.71 8.26 17.50
CA ARG A 257 -5.59 6.92 18.12
C ARG A 257 -6.45 6.80 19.37
N ALA A 258 -6.34 7.76 20.29
CA ALA A 258 -7.09 7.74 21.54
C ALA A 258 -8.62 7.77 21.31
N ARG A 259 -9.10 8.60 20.36
CA ARG A 259 -10.54 8.67 20.02
C ARG A 259 -11.05 7.38 19.38
N LEU A 260 -10.30 6.80 18.45
CA LEU A 260 -10.60 5.50 17.84
C LEU A 260 -10.66 4.39 18.90
N GLN A 261 -9.67 4.34 19.80
CA GLN A 261 -9.64 3.38 20.90
C GLN A 261 -10.87 3.54 21.78
N ALA A 262 -11.21 4.77 22.21
CA ALA A 262 -12.37 5.02 23.04
C ALA A 262 -13.69 4.57 22.38
N ALA A 263 -13.86 4.82 21.07
CA ALA A 263 -15.05 4.41 20.34
C ALA A 263 -15.16 2.88 20.23
N LEU A 264 -14.08 2.20 19.85
CA LEU A 264 -14.06 0.73 19.73
C LEU A 264 -14.17 0.06 21.08
N GLN A 265 -13.52 0.57 22.13
CA GLN A 265 -13.65 0.01 23.48
C GLN A 265 -15.09 0.03 23.97
N LYS A 266 -15.86 1.10 23.71
CA LYS A 266 -17.30 1.14 24.04
C LYS A 266 -18.08 0.04 23.30
N TYR A 267 -17.78 -0.16 22.00
CA TYR A 267 -18.42 -1.19 21.19
C TYR A 267 -18.17 -2.60 21.74
N TYR A 268 -16.90 -2.93 22.05
CA TYR A 268 -16.54 -4.24 22.59
C TYR A 268 -16.96 -4.45 24.05
N ALA A 269 -16.90 -3.41 24.89
CA ALA A 269 -17.35 -3.47 26.27
C ALA A 269 -18.84 -3.86 26.37
N ALA A 270 -19.66 -3.37 25.43
CA ALA A 270 -21.07 -3.72 25.32
C ALA A 270 -21.33 -5.05 24.57
N ARG A 271 -20.27 -5.82 24.24
CA ARG A 271 -20.34 -7.08 23.47
C ARG A 271 -21.10 -6.97 22.15
N LEU A 272 -21.03 -5.81 21.51
CA LEU A 272 -21.73 -5.59 20.24
C LEU A 272 -21.11 -6.41 19.11
N ASP A 273 -19.86 -6.86 19.27
CA ASP A 273 -19.16 -7.76 18.36
C ASP A 273 -19.82 -9.14 18.26
N GLU A 274 -20.61 -9.57 19.25
CA GLU A 274 -21.32 -10.86 19.21
C GLU A 274 -22.63 -10.79 18.39
N GLY A 275 -22.93 -9.65 17.77
CA GLY A 275 -24.11 -9.45 16.93
C GLY A 275 -24.18 -10.40 15.73
N PRO A 276 -25.39 -10.75 15.27
CA PRO A 276 -25.59 -11.70 14.15
C PRO A 276 -25.05 -11.15 12.83
N ASP A 277 -25.06 -9.84 12.66
CA ASP A 277 -24.63 -9.09 11.47
C ASP A 277 -23.16 -8.64 11.51
N VAL A 278 -22.43 -8.96 12.59
CA VAL A 278 -20.99 -8.72 12.69
C VAL A 278 -20.23 -9.79 11.91
N SER A 279 -19.21 -9.36 11.15
CA SER A 279 -18.40 -10.29 10.36
C SER A 279 -17.70 -11.35 11.22
N GLN A 280 -17.47 -12.51 10.61
CA GLN A 280 -16.74 -13.59 11.28
C GLN A 280 -15.33 -13.18 11.68
N ILE A 281 -14.65 -12.35 10.90
CA ILE A 281 -13.29 -11.91 11.21
C ILE A 281 -13.24 -11.10 12.51
N MET A 282 -14.19 -10.20 12.75
CA MET A 282 -14.21 -9.42 13.99
C MET A 282 -14.60 -10.29 15.19
N ARG A 283 -15.57 -11.20 15.02
CA ARG A 283 -15.97 -12.16 16.07
C ARG A 283 -14.85 -13.09 16.48
N ALA A 284 -14.20 -13.73 15.51
CA ALA A 284 -13.16 -14.71 15.76
C ALA A 284 -11.94 -14.07 16.43
N ARG A 285 -11.53 -12.88 15.99
CA ARG A 285 -10.42 -12.14 16.61
C ARG A 285 -10.71 -11.73 18.05
N ALA A 286 -11.91 -11.19 18.30
CA ALA A 286 -12.32 -10.81 19.64
C ALA A 286 -12.36 -12.03 20.58
N ALA A 287 -12.84 -13.18 20.10
CA ALA A 287 -12.83 -14.44 20.84
C ALA A 287 -11.39 -14.90 21.18
N VAL A 288 -10.46 -14.85 20.22
CA VAL A 288 -9.05 -15.19 20.44
C VAL A 288 -8.42 -14.26 21.47
N LEU A 289 -8.59 -12.95 21.36
CA LEU A 289 -8.03 -11.98 22.31
C LEU A 289 -8.54 -12.26 23.73
N ARG A 290 -9.85 -12.48 23.90
CA ARG A 290 -10.44 -12.83 25.20
C ARG A 290 -9.89 -14.15 25.75
N ALA A 291 -9.74 -15.17 24.92
CA ALA A 291 -9.22 -16.48 25.31
C ALA A 291 -7.77 -16.40 25.81
N HIS A 292 -6.98 -15.45 25.27
CA HIS A 292 -5.60 -15.20 25.71
C HIS A 292 -5.51 -14.22 26.89
N GLY A 293 -6.63 -13.82 27.50
CA GLY A 293 -6.65 -13.01 28.72
C GLY A 293 -6.75 -11.50 28.51
N VAL A 294 -7.01 -11.03 27.29
CA VAL A 294 -7.33 -9.61 27.05
C VAL A 294 -8.71 -9.31 27.63
N PRO A 295 -8.85 -8.33 28.55
CA PRO A 295 -10.16 -7.94 29.08
C PRO A 295 -11.10 -7.48 27.98
N ASN A 296 -12.39 -7.79 28.11
CA ASN A 296 -13.39 -7.43 27.11
C ASN A 296 -13.41 -5.92 26.77
N SER A 297 -13.26 -5.06 27.77
CA SER A 297 -13.19 -3.60 27.64
C SER A 297 -11.93 -3.11 26.91
N SER A 298 -10.93 -3.97 26.72
CA SER A 298 -9.64 -3.64 26.11
C SER A 298 -9.51 -4.19 24.68
N VAL A 299 -10.38 -5.12 24.25
CA VAL A 299 -10.37 -5.69 22.89
C VAL A 299 -10.36 -4.59 21.81
N GLY A 300 -11.19 -3.56 21.98
CA GLY A 300 -11.28 -2.46 21.01
C GLY A 300 -9.96 -1.70 20.78
N ARG A 301 -9.00 -1.75 21.71
CA ARG A 301 -7.68 -1.15 21.52
C ARG A 301 -6.83 -1.90 20.50
N PHE A 302 -7.08 -3.20 20.29
CA PHE A 302 -6.35 -4.06 19.36
C PHE A 302 -6.95 -4.07 17.94
N GLU A 303 -8.10 -3.44 17.72
CA GLU A 303 -8.85 -3.59 16.47
C GLU A 303 -8.72 -2.40 15.50
N ILE A 304 -8.10 -1.29 15.93
CA ILE A 304 -7.76 -0.19 15.03
C ILE A 304 -6.97 -0.67 13.79
N PRO A 305 -5.94 -1.53 13.92
CA PRO A 305 -5.17 -1.98 12.77
C PRO A 305 -6.03 -2.74 11.76
N MET A 306 -7.06 -3.47 12.20
CA MET A 306 -7.99 -4.14 11.29
C MET A 306 -8.82 -3.15 10.48
N VAL A 307 -9.32 -2.09 11.13
CA VAL A 307 -10.03 -1.01 10.43
C VAL A 307 -9.10 -0.34 9.43
N GLN A 308 -7.87 -0.03 9.85
CA GLN A 308 -6.86 0.58 9.00
C GLN A 308 -6.59 -0.29 7.78
N VAL A 309 -6.15 -1.54 7.96
CA VAL A 309 -5.75 -2.41 6.83
C VAL A 309 -6.90 -2.77 5.90
N GLY A 310 -8.15 -2.78 6.39
CA GLY A 310 -9.35 -2.99 5.58
C GLY A 310 -9.66 -1.83 4.63
N ILE A 311 -9.19 -0.62 4.92
CA ILE A 311 -9.68 0.61 4.28
C ILE A 311 -8.57 1.38 3.56
N VAL A 312 -7.43 1.62 4.21
CA VAL A 312 -6.43 2.60 3.74
C VAL A 312 -5.70 2.17 2.47
N ASN A 313 -5.87 0.91 2.04
CA ASN A 313 -5.35 0.41 0.78
C ASN A 313 -6.44 0.24 -0.29
N THR A 314 -7.58 -0.34 0.09
CA THR A 314 -8.74 -0.54 -0.81
C THR A 314 -9.23 0.79 -1.36
N MET A 315 -9.40 1.77 -0.48
CA MET A 315 -9.97 3.06 -0.83
C MET A 315 -9.12 3.86 -1.84
N PRO A 316 -7.81 4.07 -1.63
CA PRO A 316 -7.02 4.79 -2.64
C PRO A 316 -6.93 4.05 -3.97
N ILE A 317 -6.87 2.71 -3.95
CA ILE A 317 -6.94 1.90 -5.18
C ILE A 317 -8.28 2.12 -5.88
N MET A 318 -9.40 2.15 -5.16
CA MET A 318 -10.71 2.46 -5.73
C MET A 318 -10.71 3.81 -6.45
N PHE A 319 -10.17 4.85 -5.79
CA PHE A 319 -10.07 6.18 -6.38
C PHE A 319 -9.23 6.19 -7.66
N TRP A 320 -8.05 5.56 -7.66
CA TRP A 320 -7.22 5.52 -8.85
C TRP A 320 -7.82 4.67 -9.96
N PHE A 321 -8.53 3.59 -9.60
CA PHE A 321 -9.22 2.74 -10.53
C PHE A 321 -10.35 3.52 -11.21
N PHE A 322 -11.15 4.23 -10.42
CA PHE A 322 -12.17 5.17 -10.87
C PHE A 322 -11.57 6.21 -11.81
N ALA A 323 -10.57 6.97 -11.36
CA ALA A 323 -9.95 8.00 -12.18
C ALA A 323 -9.37 7.44 -13.48
N ARG A 324 -8.76 6.25 -13.48
CA ARG A 324 -8.15 5.66 -14.68
C ARG A 324 -9.17 5.17 -15.71
N VAL A 325 -10.30 4.63 -15.26
CA VAL A 325 -11.38 4.14 -16.14
C VAL A 325 -12.26 5.29 -16.61
N VAL A 326 -12.80 6.10 -15.69
CA VAL A 326 -13.79 7.11 -16.04
C VAL A 326 -13.19 8.25 -16.84
N SER A 327 -11.89 8.58 -16.68
CA SER A 327 -11.24 9.65 -17.43
C SER A 327 -10.90 9.29 -18.89
N ARG A 328 -11.19 8.07 -19.34
CA ARG A 328 -10.81 7.53 -20.64
C ARG A 328 -12.05 6.98 -21.35
N PRO A 329 -12.67 7.75 -22.26
CA PRO A 329 -13.92 7.35 -22.91
C PRO A 329 -13.85 5.97 -23.58
N GLU A 330 -12.73 5.63 -24.21
CA GLU A 330 -12.49 4.36 -24.88
C GLU A 330 -12.41 3.18 -23.89
N VAL A 331 -11.75 3.39 -22.74
CA VAL A 331 -11.64 2.39 -21.67
C VAL A 331 -13.00 2.20 -21.01
N LEU A 332 -13.69 3.30 -20.69
CA LEU A 332 -15.03 3.28 -20.11
C LEU A 332 -16.04 2.56 -21.01
N ALA A 333 -16.06 2.88 -22.31
CA ALA A 333 -16.96 2.26 -23.27
C ALA A 333 -16.72 0.75 -23.38
N ARG A 334 -15.46 0.31 -23.44
CA ARG A 334 -15.12 -1.12 -23.50
C ARG A 334 -15.48 -1.86 -22.22
N ALA A 335 -15.15 -1.31 -21.05
CA ALA A 335 -15.53 -1.89 -19.76
C ALA A 335 -17.05 -2.03 -19.65
N ARG A 336 -17.79 -1.04 -20.14
CA ARG A 336 -19.26 -1.07 -20.17
C ARG A 336 -19.80 -2.19 -21.06
N THR A 337 -19.26 -2.36 -22.26
CA THR A 337 -19.64 -3.47 -23.16
C THR A 337 -19.38 -4.83 -22.51
N GLU A 338 -18.26 -4.98 -21.80
CA GLU A 338 -17.93 -6.21 -21.08
C GLU A 338 -18.88 -6.51 -19.91
N LEU A 339 -19.31 -5.47 -19.18
CA LEU A 339 -20.12 -5.63 -17.97
C LEU A 339 -21.62 -5.78 -18.23
N LEU A 340 -22.16 -5.18 -19.30
CA LEU A 340 -23.60 -5.21 -19.58
C LEU A 340 -24.21 -6.63 -19.54
N PRO A 341 -23.60 -7.66 -20.16
CA PRO A 341 -24.11 -9.03 -20.12
C PRO A 341 -24.01 -9.73 -18.75
N LEU A 342 -23.36 -9.09 -17.76
CA LEU A 342 -23.18 -9.62 -16.40
C LEU A 342 -24.18 -9.02 -15.41
N VAL A 343 -25.03 -8.10 -15.86
CA VAL A 343 -26.10 -7.51 -15.04
C VAL A 343 -27.38 -8.29 -15.29
N GLU A 344 -27.90 -8.91 -14.24
CA GLU A 344 -29.19 -9.58 -14.28
C GLU A 344 -30.29 -8.60 -13.91
N GLU A 345 -31.22 -8.36 -14.84
CA GLU A 345 -32.36 -7.47 -14.63
C GLU A 345 -33.60 -8.29 -14.27
N SER A 346 -34.28 -7.88 -13.19
CA SER A 346 -35.59 -8.42 -12.79
C SER A 346 -36.55 -7.28 -12.41
N LEU A 347 -37.84 -7.55 -12.38
CA LEU A 347 -38.82 -6.59 -11.86
C LEU A 347 -38.83 -6.67 -10.33
N ALA A 348 -38.54 -5.57 -9.64
CA ALA A 348 -38.70 -5.51 -8.19
C ALA A 348 -40.19 -5.31 -7.84
N PRO A 349 -40.73 -6.02 -6.84
CA PRO A 349 -42.02 -5.66 -6.27
C PRO A 349 -41.91 -4.28 -5.61
N ALA A 350 -42.64 -3.29 -6.13
CA ALA A 350 -42.64 -1.94 -5.58
C ALA A 350 -43.34 -1.92 -4.19
N PRO A 351 -42.68 -1.41 -3.14
CA PRO A 351 -43.38 -0.99 -1.93
C PRO A 351 -44.01 0.38 -2.21
N ASP A 352 -45.33 0.41 -2.40
CA ASP A 352 -46.19 1.60 -2.30
C ASP A 352 -45.94 2.81 -3.22
N SER A 353 -45.30 2.67 -4.38
CA SER A 353 -45.28 3.74 -5.40
C SER A 353 -45.59 3.22 -6.80
N SER A 354 -46.28 4.04 -7.59
CA SER A 354 -46.96 3.69 -8.85
C SER A 354 -46.05 3.32 -10.03
N ASN A 355 -44.74 3.16 -9.82
CA ASN A 355 -43.78 2.76 -10.85
C ASN A 355 -42.96 1.55 -10.37
N SER A 356 -43.03 0.44 -11.09
CA SER A 356 -42.16 -0.72 -10.88
C SER A 356 -40.71 -0.34 -11.19
N MET A 357 -39.81 -0.43 -10.22
CA MET A 357 -38.36 -0.29 -10.45
C MET A 357 -37.79 -1.61 -10.99
N ARG A 358 -36.85 -1.53 -11.93
CA ARG A 358 -36.05 -2.67 -12.36
C ARG A 358 -34.95 -2.91 -11.34
N GLN A 359 -34.78 -4.13 -10.87
CA GLN A 359 -33.64 -4.50 -10.05
C GLN A 359 -32.51 -4.98 -10.95
N ALA A 360 -31.35 -4.34 -10.86
CA ALA A 360 -30.12 -4.76 -11.53
C ALA A 360 -29.20 -5.44 -10.51
N THR A 361 -28.99 -6.74 -10.68
CA THR A 361 -28.16 -7.55 -9.79
C THR A 361 -26.85 -7.91 -10.45
N VAL A 362 -25.74 -7.70 -9.72
CA VAL A 362 -24.40 -8.15 -10.14
C VAL A 362 -23.89 -9.21 -9.17
N ASN A 363 -23.61 -10.41 -9.67
CA ASN A 363 -22.88 -11.41 -8.91
C ASN A 363 -21.38 -11.11 -8.98
N ILE A 364 -20.80 -10.75 -7.84
CA ILE A 364 -19.40 -10.33 -7.76
C ILE A 364 -18.44 -11.49 -7.99
N SER A 365 -18.84 -12.71 -7.65
CA SER A 365 -18.02 -13.90 -7.80
C SER A 365 -17.67 -14.17 -9.27
N VAL A 366 -18.50 -13.71 -10.22
CA VAL A 366 -18.24 -13.93 -11.66
C VAL A 366 -17.35 -12.87 -12.30
N LEU A 367 -17.18 -11.69 -11.67
CA LEU A 367 -16.44 -10.57 -12.27
C LEU A 367 -14.96 -10.89 -12.52
N GLY A 368 -14.37 -11.74 -11.68
CA GLY A 368 -12.97 -12.18 -11.83
C GLY A 368 -12.68 -12.88 -13.16
N ASP A 369 -13.62 -13.71 -13.60
CA ASP A 369 -13.45 -14.56 -14.78
C ASP A 369 -14.17 -14.01 -16.01
N ARG A 370 -15.28 -13.30 -15.82
CA ARG A 370 -16.14 -12.80 -16.91
C ARG A 370 -15.95 -11.33 -17.27
N ALA A 371 -15.17 -10.57 -16.49
CA ALA A 371 -14.81 -9.18 -16.80
C ALA A 371 -13.27 -8.99 -16.92
N PRO A 372 -12.57 -9.77 -17.79
CA PRO A 372 -11.10 -9.77 -17.86
C PRO A 372 -10.49 -8.40 -18.19
N PHE A 373 -11.14 -7.55 -18.99
CA PHE A 373 -10.65 -6.21 -19.30
C PHE A 373 -10.72 -5.29 -18.09
N LEU A 374 -11.84 -5.27 -17.38
CA LEU A 374 -11.96 -4.49 -16.16
C LEU A 374 -11.02 -5.00 -15.05
N VAL A 375 -10.86 -6.32 -14.92
CA VAL A 375 -9.87 -6.94 -14.03
C VAL A 375 -8.46 -6.52 -14.40
N SER A 376 -8.15 -6.45 -15.70
CA SER A 376 -6.85 -5.97 -16.18
C SER A 376 -6.62 -4.51 -15.80
N CYS A 377 -7.63 -3.64 -15.94
CA CYS A 377 -7.58 -2.26 -15.47
C CYS A 377 -7.32 -2.17 -13.96
N PHE A 378 -8.03 -2.98 -13.15
CA PHE A 378 -7.83 -3.03 -11.70
C PHE A 378 -6.39 -3.47 -11.31
N ARG A 379 -5.87 -4.51 -11.97
CA ARG A 379 -4.50 -5.00 -11.74
C ARG A 379 -3.46 -3.96 -12.15
N GLU A 380 -3.68 -3.27 -13.26
CA GLU A 380 -2.81 -2.19 -13.73
C GLU A 380 -2.82 -0.98 -12.79
N THR A 381 -3.99 -0.61 -12.26
CA THR A 381 -4.09 0.40 -11.20
C THR A 381 -3.27 -0.02 -9.98
N ASN A 382 -3.40 -1.26 -9.51
CA ASN A 382 -2.59 -1.75 -8.40
C ASN A 382 -1.09 -1.66 -8.72
N ARG A 383 -0.65 -2.10 -9.89
CA ARG A 383 0.76 -2.05 -10.30
C ARG A 383 1.33 -0.61 -10.26
N LEU A 384 0.56 0.38 -10.72
CA LEU A 384 1.05 1.75 -10.78
C LEU A 384 1.07 2.48 -9.44
N TYR A 385 0.08 2.23 -8.60
CA TYR A 385 -0.19 3.04 -7.40
C TYR A 385 0.15 2.34 -6.08
N ASN A 386 0.38 1.03 -6.10
CA ASN A 386 0.81 0.27 -4.94
C ASN A 386 2.33 0.30 -4.81
N HIS A 387 2.79 1.03 -3.81
CA HIS A 387 4.19 1.25 -3.48
C HIS A 387 4.57 0.55 -2.16
N ALA A 388 3.82 -0.49 -1.76
CA ALA A 388 4.08 -1.22 -0.52
C ALA A 388 5.54 -1.69 -0.43
N VAL A 389 6.14 -1.51 0.74
CA VAL A 389 7.45 -2.08 1.06
C VAL A 389 7.22 -3.32 1.91
N ILE A 390 7.42 -4.50 1.32
CA ILE A 390 7.30 -5.75 2.06
C ILE A 390 8.59 -5.97 2.83
N VAL A 391 8.48 -6.14 4.14
CA VAL A 391 9.62 -6.29 5.06
C VAL A 391 9.64 -7.70 5.66
N ARG A 392 10.83 -8.29 5.77
CA ARG A 392 11.09 -9.53 6.53
C ARG A 392 12.37 -9.38 7.33
N ARG A 393 12.40 -9.92 8.54
CA ARG A 393 13.62 -10.04 9.34
C ARG A 393 14.29 -11.38 9.10
N VAL A 394 15.61 -11.35 8.95
CA VAL A 394 16.43 -12.58 8.85
C VAL A 394 16.54 -13.23 10.23
N MET A 395 16.01 -14.43 10.37
CA MET A 395 15.94 -15.16 11.65
C MET A 395 17.22 -15.95 11.95
N ALA A 396 17.96 -16.35 10.92
CA ALA A 396 19.26 -17.01 10.98
C ALA A 396 20.08 -16.66 9.74
N ASP A 397 21.41 -16.64 9.85
CA ASP A 397 22.30 -16.47 8.69
C ASP A 397 21.89 -17.47 7.59
N THR A 398 21.55 -16.96 6.40
CA THR A 398 20.95 -17.78 5.33
C THR A 398 21.45 -17.34 3.97
N GLN A 399 21.55 -18.28 3.04
CA GLN A 399 21.79 -17.97 1.64
C GLN A 399 20.47 -17.72 0.92
N LEU A 400 20.46 -16.74 0.02
CA LEU A 400 19.35 -16.44 -0.88
C LEU A 400 19.87 -16.40 -2.31
N SER A 401 19.36 -17.28 -3.15
CA SER A 401 19.82 -17.46 -4.53
C SER A 401 18.76 -16.99 -5.53
N ASP A 402 19.21 -16.35 -6.60
CA ASP A 402 18.42 -16.08 -7.79
C ASP A 402 18.35 -17.37 -8.63
N ASP A 403 17.17 -17.82 -9.03
CA ASP A 403 16.94 -19.10 -9.73
C ASP A 403 17.27 -19.05 -11.24
N ASP A 404 18.26 -18.24 -11.63
CA ASP A 404 18.74 -18.10 -13.02
C ASP A 404 19.90 -19.03 -13.36
N GLU A 405 20.19 -19.22 -14.67
CA GLU A 405 21.32 -20.03 -15.16
C GLU A 405 22.68 -19.57 -14.61
N ASN A 406 22.83 -18.28 -14.26
CA ASN A 406 24.03 -17.72 -13.63
C ASN A 406 23.92 -17.54 -12.10
N SER A 407 22.91 -18.16 -11.48
CA SER A 407 22.53 -18.18 -10.05
C SER A 407 23.40 -17.33 -9.12
N THR A 408 23.07 -16.04 -8.99
CA THR A 408 23.72 -15.18 -7.99
C THR A 408 23.19 -15.52 -6.60
N THR A 409 24.09 -15.84 -5.67
CA THR A 409 23.74 -16.17 -4.28
C THR A 409 24.29 -15.13 -3.32
N TYR A 410 23.45 -14.66 -2.41
CA TYR A 410 23.81 -13.71 -1.36
C TYR A 410 23.68 -14.33 0.02
N LEU A 411 24.61 -14.03 0.91
CA LEU A 411 24.48 -14.29 2.35
C LEU A 411 23.65 -13.16 3.00
N LEU A 412 22.60 -13.52 3.72
CA LEU A 412 21.82 -12.61 4.55
C LEU A 412 22.12 -12.89 6.02
N LYS A 413 22.50 -11.85 6.77
CA LYS A 413 22.86 -11.95 8.19
C LYS A 413 21.64 -11.86 9.11
N LYS A 414 21.62 -12.70 10.15
CA LYS A 414 20.60 -12.69 11.21
C LYS A 414 20.39 -11.29 11.78
N GLY A 415 19.13 -10.94 12.05
CA GLY A 415 18.72 -9.67 12.64
C GLY A 415 18.65 -8.51 11.64
N THR A 416 19.04 -8.70 10.39
CA THR A 416 18.94 -7.67 9.34
C THR A 416 17.57 -7.72 8.67
N ASP A 417 16.99 -6.56 8.36
CA ASP A 417 15.73 -6.47 7.63
C ASP A 417 15.96 -6.53 6.12
N VAL A 418 15.09 -7.26 5.42
CA VAL A 418 15.04 -7.39 3.95
C VAL A 418 13.82 -6.62 3.45
N HIS A 419 14.05 -5.62 2.60
CA HIS A 419 13.04 -4.77 2.00
C HIS A 419 12.83 -5.16 0.54
N MET A 420 11.55 -5.34 0.19
CA MET A 420 11.10 -5.71 -1.16
C MET A 420 10.06 -4.66 -1.61
N PRO A 421 10.51 -3.53 -2.18
CA PRO A 421 9.64 -2.42 -2.55
C PRO A 421 8.88 -2.71 -3.86
N ALA A 422 7.55 -2.71 -3.77
CA ALA A 422 6.66 -2.93 -4.92
C ALA A 422 6.87 -1.86 -6.00
N ASN A 423 7.02 -0.58 -5.63
CA ASN A 423 7.20 0.52 -6.60
C ASN A 423 8.46 0.40 -7.47
N VAL A 424 9.45 -0.39 -7.06
CA VAL A 424 10.62 -0.69 -7.89
C VAL A 424 10.28 -1.78 -8.88
N VAL A 425 9.83 -2.94 -8.39
CA VAL A 425 9.60 -4.11 -9.26
C VAL A 425 8.38 -3.96 -10.17
N HIS A 426 7.39 -3.17 -9.76
CA HIS A 426 6.23 -2.82 -10.58
C HIS A 426 6.59 -1.88 -11.71
N ARG A 427 7.74 -1.20 -11.68
CA ARG A 427 8.19 -0.25 -12.72
C ARG A 427 9.43 -0.74 -13.50
N LEU A 428 9.85 -2.00 -13.33
CA LEU A 428 10.99 -2.56 -14.05
C LEU A 428 10.71 -2.71 -15.55
N PRO A 429 11.45 -2.01 -16.44
CA PRO A 429 11.26 -2.18 -17.87
C PRO A 429 11.56 -3.61 -18.35
N GLU A 430 12.42 -4.34 -17.65
CA GLU A 430 12.74 -5.74 -17.97
C GLU A 430 11.53 -6.67 -17.81
N ALA A 431 10.63 -6.36 -16.87
CA ALA A 431 9.39 -7.10 -16.69
C ALA A 431 8.26 -6.50 -17.54
N TRP A 432 8.11 -5.17 -17.51
CA TRP A 432 6.89 -4.50 -17.96
C TRP A 432 6.99 -3.89 -19.36
N GLY A 433 8.19 -3.78 -19.94
CA GLY A 433 8.45 -3.12 -21.22
C GLY A 433 8.81 -1.64 -21.08
N PRO A 434 9.07 -0.93 -22.19
CA PRO A 434 9.44 0.49 -22.18
C PRO A 434 8.31 1.39 -21.64
N ASP A 435 7.07 0.94 -21.67
CA ASP A 435 5.88 1.61 -21.17
C ASP A 435 5.58 1.28 -19.69
N ALA A 436 6.57 0.81 -18.93
CA ALA A 436 6.41 0.39 -17.53
C ALA A 436 5.81 1.49 -16.65
N ASP A 437 6.01 2.77 -17.00
CA ASP A 437 5.47 3.88 -16.23
C ASP A 437 4.04 4.30 -16.60
N GLU A 438 3.51 3.74 -17.68
CA GLU A 438 2.22 4.09 -18.26
C GLU A 438 1.12 3.14 -17.83
N PHE A 439 -0.12 3.65 -17.80
CA PHE A 439 -1.31 2.83 -17.57
C PHE A 439 -1.72 2.17 -18.87
N GLN A 440 -1.57 0.85 -18.92
CA GLN A 440 -1.99 0.02 -20.04
C GLN A 440 -3.18 -0.85 -19.62
N PRO A 441 -4.42 -0.52 -20.02
CA PRO A 441 -5.63 -1.23 -19.57
C PRO A 441 -5.64 -2.70 -20.03
N GLU A 442 -4.90 -3.03 -21.08
CA GLU A 442 -4.79 -4.38 -21.64
C GLU A 442 -3.63 -5.20 -21.05
N ARG A 443 -2.80 -4.63 -20.16
CA ARG A 443 -1.52 -5.24 -19.73
C ARG A 443 -1.66 -6.64 -19.14
N PHE A 444 -2.80 -6.93 -18.51
CA PHE A 444 -3.08 -8.21 -17.87
C PHE A 444 -4.12 -9.05 -18.65
N LEU A 445 -4.48 -8.66 -19.88
CA LEU A 445 -5.29 -9.47 -20.77
C LEU A 445 -4.51 -10.66 -21.33
N GLY A 446 -5.25 -11.67 -21.82
CA GLY A 446 -4.65 -12.84 -22.46
C GLY A 446 -4.00 -13.82 -21.48
N GLY A 447 -4.23 -13.65 -20.17
CA GLY A 447 -3.89 -14.63 -19.14
C GLY A 447 -2.44 -15.10 -19.23
N GLY A 448 -1.49 -14.16 -19.08
CA GLY A 448 -0.05 -14.38 -19.27
C GLY A 448 0.41 -15.81 -19.04
N ALA A 449 0.62 -16.56 -20.11
CA ALA A 449 1.34 -17.83 -20.15
C ALA A 449 1.56 -18.21 -21.61
N THR A 450 2.25 -17.34 -22.37
CA THR A 450 3.03 -17.87 -23.50
C THR A 450 4.15 -18.80 -23.02
N GLY A 451 4.38 -18.87 -21.70
CA GLY A 451 5.50 -19.59 -21.09
C GLY A 451 6.82 -18.89 -21.29
N THR A 452 6.81 -17.68 -21.87
CA THR A 452 8.01 -16.88 -22.10
C THR A 452 8.62 -16.41 -20.80
N GLU A 453 9.91 -16.09 -20.86
CA GLU A 453 10.65 -15.56 -19.72
C GLU A 453 10.09 -14.20 -19.26
N ALA A 454 9.68 -13.34 -20.19
CA ALA A 454 9.04 -12.07 -19.87
C ALA A 454 7.75 -12.27 -19.04
N ASP A 455 6.92 -13.25 -19.39
CA ASP A 455 5.69 -13.55 -18.63
C ASP A 455 6.00 -14.07 -17.22
N ARG A 456 7.01 -14.94 -17.07
CA ARG A 456 7.46 -15.40 -15.75
C ARG A 456 7.95 -14.23 -14.89
N MET A 457 8.73 -13.34 -15.48
CA MET A 457 9.26 -12.16 -14.79
C MET A 457 8.15 -11.19 -14.35
N ARG A 458 7.15 -10.93 -15.21
CA ARG A 458 5.96 -10.13 -14.85
C ARG A 458 5.19 -10.72 -13.68
N LYS A 459 4.94 -12.04 -13.71
CA LYS A 459 4.27 -12.74 -12.60
C LYS A 459 5.05 -12.58 -11.31
N ALA A 460 6.35 -12.82 -11.34
CA ALA A 460 7.22 -12.67 -10.17
C ALA A 460 7.26 -11.22 -9.65
N ALA A 461 7.19 -10.23 -10.55
CA ALA A 461 7.19 -8.81 -10.20
C ALA A 461 5.84 -8.33 -9.65
N THR A 462 4.74 -9.04 -9.94
CA THR A 462 3.39 -8.65 -9.52
C THR A 462 3.15 -9.01 -8.05
N ILE A 463 3.53 -8.10 -7.15
CA ILE A 463 3.39 -8.26 -5.69
C ILE A 463 2.48 -7.24 -4.97
N PRO A 464 1.34 -6.79 -5.53
CA PRO A 464 0.51 -5.74 -4.91
C PRO A 464 -0.07 -6.15 -3.54
N PHE A 465 -0.17 -7.44 -3.27
CA PHE A 465 -0.71 -7.99 -2.03
C PHE A 465 0.35 -8.69 -1.18
N GLY A 466 1.63 -8.50 -1.49
CA GLY A 466 2.72 -9.32 -0.95
C GLY A 466 2.74 -10.71 -1.58
N GLY A 467 3.23 -11.69 -0.82
CA GLY A 467 3.33 -13.08 -1.27
C GLY A 467 3.85 -14.03 -0.18
N GLY A 468 3.86 -15.32 -0.50
CA GLY A 468 4.22 -16.40 0.43
C GLY A 468 3.22 -16.54 1.57
N LEU A 469 3.73 -16.88 2.77
CA LEU A 469 2.92 -17.11 3.98
C LEU A 469 2.17 -15.87 4.49
N HIS A 470 2.57 -14.67 4.06
CA HIS A 470 1.97 -13.40 4.49
C HIS A 470 1.31 -12.67 3.30
N LEU A 471 0.72 -13.41 2.37
CA LEU A 471 -0.14 -12.85 1.33
C LEU A 471 -1.37 -12.19 1.97
N CYS A 472 -1.77 -11.01 1.49
CA CYS A 472 -2.90 -10.28 2.06
C CYS A 472 -4.17 -11.16 2.15
N PRO A 473 -4.72 -11.37 3.35
CA PRO A 473 -5.92 -12.19 3.53
C PRO A 473 -7.18 -11.50 2.97
N GLY A 474 -7.24 -10.16 3.03
CA GLY A 474 -8.37 -9.36 2.55
C GLY A 474 -8.38 -9.08 1.04
N ARG A 475 -7.45 -9.62 0.25
CA ARG A 475 -7.30 -9.29 -1.18
C ARG A 475 -8.56 -9.53 -2.01
N ASN A 476 -9.32 -10.58 -1.70
CA ASN A 476 -10.55 -10.91 -2.41
C ASN A 476 -11.71 -10.01 -1.98
N PHE A 477 -11.74 -9.56 -0.72
CA PHE A 477 -12.71 -8.58 -0.24
C PHE A 477 -12.45 -7.20 -0.89
N ALA A 478 -11.19 -6.75 -0.91
CA ALA A 478 -10.80 -5.53 -1.60
C ALA A 478 -11.07 -5.58 -3.11
N PHE A 479 -10.91 -6.75 -3.74
CA PHE A 479 -11.30 -6.97 -5.13
C PHE A 479 -12.81 -6.81 -5.30
N ALA A 480 -13.61 -7.44 -4.44
CA ALA A 480 -15.08 -7.37 -4.48
C ALA A 480 -15.59 -5.93 -4.34
N GLU A 481 -15.13 -5.19 -3.32
CA GLU A 481 -15.52 -3.80 -3.09
C GLU A 481 -15.20 -2.91 -4.30
N ASN A 482 -13.97 -3.01 -4.82
CA ASN A 482 -13.52 -2.16 -5.92
C ASN A 482 -14.20 -2.51 -7.25
N MET A 483 -14.31 -3.79 -7.57
CA MET A 483 -14.92 -4.26 -8.82
C MET A 483 -16.43 -4.05 -8.81
N GLY A 484 -17.10 -4.28 -7.68
CA GLY A 484 -18.55 -4.10 -7.56
C GLY A 484 -18.97 -2.64 -7.70
N LEU A 485 -18.33 -1.73 -6.97
CA LEU A 485 -18.58 -0.29 -7.13
C LEU A 485 -18.29 0.17 -8.56
N MET A 486 -17.17 -0.27 -9.14
CA MET A 486 -16.84 0.09 -10.52
C MET A 486 -17.87 -0.44 -11.52
N ALA A 487 -18.34 -1.67 -11.35
CA ALA A 487 -19.31 -2.27 -12.25
C ALA A 487 -20.62 -1.47 -12.30
N ALA A 488 -21.17 -1.12 -11.14
CA ALA A 488 -22.37 -0.30 -11.07
C ALA A 488 -22.14 1.10 -11.66
N LEU A 489 -21.03 1.77 -11.32
CA LEU A 489 -20.72 3.11 -11.85
C LEU A 489 -20.57 3.10 -13.38
N VAL A 490 -19.84 2.13 -13.94
CA VAL A 490 -19.61 2.02 -15.39
C VAL A 490 -20.91 1.76 -16.15
N VAL A 491 -21.78 0.90 -15.62
CA VAL A 491 -23.01 0.49 -16.30
C VAL A 491 -24.16 1.47 -16.08
N GLY A 492 -24.39 1.94 -14.85
CA GLY A 492 -25.60 2.66 -14.48
C GLY A 492 -25.50 4.18 -14.49
N TYR A 493 -24.29 4.74 -14.58
CA TYR A 493 -24.07 6.16 -14.30
C TYR A 493 -23.23 6.84 -15.39
N ASP A 494 -23.52 8.12 -15.58
CA ASP A 494 -22.68 9.04 -16.33
C ASP A 494 -21.91 9.92 -15.33
N VAL A 495 -20.59 9.92 -15.47
CA VAL A 495 -19.67 10.68 -14.63
C VAL A 495 -19.05 11.78 -15.47
N ARG A 496 -19.18 13.04 -15.03
CA ARG A 496 -18.60 14.21 -15.69
C ARG A 496 -17.67 14.94 -14.73
N GLY A 497 -16.57 15.49 -15.27
CA GLY A 497 -15.54 16.18 -14.48
C GLY A 497 -14.45 15.25 -13.94
N LEU A 498 -13.33 15.85 -13.53
CA LEU A 498 -12.30 15.33 -12.61
C LEU A 498 -11.20 16.40 -12.38
N GLY A 499 -11.57 17.69 -12.31
CA GLY A 499 -10.65 18.85 -12.37
C GLY A 499 -11.36 20.11 -12.89
N ASP A 500 -10.63 21.24 -13.01
CA ASP A 500 -11.19 22.52 -13.47
C ASP A 500 -11.27 22.59 -15.01
N GLY A 501 -12.42 22.22 -15.59
CA GLY A 501 -12.74 22.41 -17.00
C GLY A 501 -13.92 21.54 -17.50
N PRO A 502 -14.65 21.93 -18.56
CA PRO A 502 -15.65 21.07 -19.18
C PRO A 502 -14.97 19.87 -19.87
N GLY A 503 -15.12 18.68 -19.27
CA GLY A 503 -14.54 17.42 -19.76
C GLY A 503 -14.01 16.55 -18.62
N LEU A 504 -13.62 15.32 -18.92
CA LEU A 504 -12.85 14.48 -18.00
C LEU A 504 -11.42 15.03 -17.95
N ALA A 505 -11.08 15.73 -16.86
CA ALA A 505 -9.74 16.31 -16.69
C ALA A 505 -8.65 15.20 -16.62
N PRO A 506 -7.36 15.53 -16.81
CA PRO A 506 -6.29 14.54 -16.71
C PRO A 506 -6.25 13.93 -15.30
N VAL A 507 -6.03 12.61 -15.24
CA VAL A 507 -5.81 11.88 -13.99
C VAL A 507 -4.79 12.63 -13.12
N PRO A 508 -5.09 12.91 -11.84
CA PRO A 508 -4.21 13.73 -11.01
C PRO A 508 -2.86 13.05 -10.78
N ARG A 509 -1.85 13.86 -10.48
CA ARG A 509 -0.55 13.35 -10.06
C ARG A 509 -0.67 12.65 -8.70
N ALA A 510 0.06 11.54 -8.55
CA ALA A 510 0.22 10.88 -7.26
C ALA A 510 1.15 11.70 -6.35
N ALA A 511 0.86 11.72 -5.06
CA ALA A 511 1.77 12.19 -4.02
C ALA A 511 2.82 11.12 -3.69
N THR A 512 3.96 11.54 -3.15
CA THR A 512 4.95 10.64 -2.56
C THR A 512 4.31 9.82 -1.43
N VAL A 513 4.55 8.50 -1.45
CA VAL A 513 4.04 7.59 -0.43
C VAL A 513 4.88 7.68 0.82
N GLY A 514 4.22 7.91 1.96
CA GLY A 514 4.86 7.94 3.28
C GLY A 514 5.39 6.56 3.69
N LEU A 515 6.42 6.54 4.53
CA LEU A 515 6.84 5.30 5.20
C LEU A 515 5.66 4.74 6.00
N GLY A 516 5.49 3.42 5.99
CA GLY A 516 4.36 2.75 6.62
C GLY A 516 3.06 2.76 5.81
N HIS A 517 3.01 3.48 4.68
CA HIS A 517 1.90 3.45 3.72
C HIS A 517 2.21 2.55 2.53
N ALA A 518 1.16 2.04 1.89
CA ALA A 518 1.29 1.21 0.70
C ALA A 518 0.84 1.94 -0.57
N ILE A 519 -0.24 2.70 -0.55
CA ILE A 519 -0.84 3.24 -1.77
C ILE A 519 -0.65 4.75 -1.85
N ALA A 520 -0.31 5.24 -3.04
CA ALA A 520 -0.23 6.67 -3.27
C ALA A 520 -1.59 7.35 -3.17
N THR A 521 -1.62 8.55 -2.62
CA THR A 521 -2.82 9.42 -2.60
C THR A 521 -2.73 10.44 -3.74
N PRO A 522 -3.83 11.06 -4.19
CA PRO A 522 -3.75 12.19 -5.10
C PRO A 522 -3.00 13.34 -4.44
N MET A 523 -2.17 14.04 -5.22
CA MET A 523 -1.48 15.25 -4.80
C MET A 523 -2.50 16.29 -4.33
N GLY A 524 -2.19 17.00 -3.23
CA GLY A 524 -3.09 18.02 -2.66
C GLY A 524 -4.36 17.46 -2.00
N GLY A 525 -4.44 16.16 -1.70
CA GLY A 525 -5.60 15.58 -1.00
C GLY A 525 -6.88 15.56 -1.84
N GLY A 526 -6.74 15.63 -3.17
CA GLY A 526 -7.86 15.61 -4.11
C GLY A 526 -8.66 16.92 -4.19
N VAL A 527 -8.13 18.03 -3.64
CA VAL A 527 -8.74 19.36 -3.82
C VAL A 527 -8.86 19.66 -5.31
N GLY A 528 -10.07 20.06 -5.74
CA GLY A 528 -10.36 20.36 -7.16
C GLY A 528 -10.77 19.14 -8.00
N LEU A 529 -10.74 17.92 -7.46
CA LEU A 529 -11.22 16.72 -8.15
C LEU A 529 -12.75 16.63 -8.11
N ARG A 530 -13.41 17.57 -8.77
CA ARG A 530 -14.87 17.66 -8.83
C ARG A 530 -15.44 16.66 -9.82
N VAL A 531 -16.53 16.00 -9.44
CA VAL A 531 -17.30 15.12 -10.33
C VAL A 531 -18.79 15.38 -10.16
N SER A 532 -19.54 15.26 -11.25
CA SER A 532 -20.99 15.20 -11.27
C SER A 532 -21.40 13.81 -11.74
N ILE A 533 -22.27 13.15 -10.99
CA ILE A 533 -22.72 11.78 -11.24
C ILE A 533 -24.23 11.80 -11.43
N THR A 534 -24.70 11.32 -12.58
CA THR A 534 -26.12 11.17 -12.89
C THR A 534 -26.42 9.74 -13.31
N ARG A 535 -27.69 9.33 -13.19
CA ARG A 535 -28.14 8.09 -13.85
C ARG A 535 -27.89 8.20 -15.35
N ARG A 536 -27.38 7.12 -15.93
CA ARG A 536 -27.21 7.01 -17.38
C ARG A 536 -28.57 6.82 -18.05
N GLN A 537 -28.71 7.30 -19.28
CA GLN A 537 -29.91 7.09 -20.06
C GLN A 537 -30.25 5.58 -20.18
N GLY A 538 -31.49 5.22 -19.86
CA GLY A 538 -31.98 3.83 -19.82
C GLY A 538 -31.66 3.08 -18.52
N TRP A 539 -31.19 3.78 -17.48
CA TRP A 539 -30.87 3.23 -16.14
C TRP A 539 -31.48 4.07 -15.00
N GLU A 540 -32.42 4.96 -15.31
CA GLU A 540 -33.07 5.88 -14.37
C GLU A 540 -33.99 5.16 -13.38
N ASP A 541 -34.65 4.10 -13.82
CA ASP A 541 -35.62 3.27 -13.07
C ASP A 541 -34.97 2.02 -12.46
N VAL A 542 -33.65 2.05 -12.20
CA VAL A 542 -32.89 0.88 -11.73
C VAL A 542 -32.52 0.95 -10.24
N GLU A 543 -32.81 -0.11 -9.51
CA GLU A 543 -32.28 -0.37 -8.17
C GLU A 543 -31.14 -1.39 -8.24
N TRP A 544 -29.93 -0.98 -7.86
CA TRP A 544 -28.75 -1.83 -7.81
C TRP A 544 -28.78 -2.75 -6.59
N ARG A 545 -28.40 -4.01 -6.82
CA ARG A 545 -28.12 -5.02 -5.79
C ARG A 545 -26.89 -5.84 -6.16
N PHE A 546 -26.24 -6.37 -5.13
CA PHE A 546 -25.08 -7.24 -5.30
C PHE A 546 -25.26 -8.57 -4.59
N THR A 547 -24.84 -9.63 -5.25
CA THR A 547 -24.76 -10.97 -4.67
C THR A 547 -23.31 -11.45 -4.68
N SER A 548 -22.99 -12.35 -3.76
CA SER A 548 -21.71 -13.06 -3.76
C SER A 548 -21.99 -14.50 -3.35
N SER A 549 -21.62 -15.44 -4.22
CA SER A 549 -21.91 -16.87 -4.09
C SER A 549 -20.65 -17.71 -4.25
#